data_AF-A0AAE6X4L1-F1
#
_entry.id   AF-A0AAE6X4L1-F1
#
_cell.length_a   1.000
_cell.length_b   1.000
_cell.length_c   1.000
_cell.angle_alpha   90.00
_cell.angle_beta   90.00
_cell.angle_gamma   90.00
#
_symmetry.space_group_name_H-M   'P 1'
#
loop_
_entity.id
_entity.type
_entity.pdbx_description
1 polymer ?
#
loop_
_entity_poly.entity_id
_entity_poly.type
_entity_poly.pdbx_seq_one_letter_code
_entity_poly.pdbx_strand_id
1 'polypeptide(L)'
;MRIKFQHPYTKSYEKMVFQVGKLIYKKETRLLCFADVIVFLPFIMALAFVALTIADWQEEFYDWFESHVMWWLGWGLVGYAFLIEIYATLIRPSIYNLKILRDNKNMTESTTEIEIQSQGLFYKTGMFEGIYRYSFISQVLDMQGYLVMILNGTHLIAVPHTAFDSNEHRQAFYDQLVGKIRDESLSG
;
A
#
# COMPACT_ATOMS: atom_id res chain seq x y z
N MET A 1 -24.52 2.85 -17.12
CA MET A 1 -24.52 4.03 -16.22
C MET A 1 -23.19 4.72 -16.36
N ARG A 2 -23.17 6.00 -16.75
CA ARG A 2 -21.97 6.72 -17.19
C ARG A 2 -21.74 7.95 -16.32
N ILE A 3 -20.52 8.12 -15.83
CA ILE A 3 -20.12 9.20 -14.93
C ILE A 3 -18.86 9.85 -15.50
N LYS A 4 -18.89 11.18 -15.65
CA LYS A 4 -17.74 11.99 -16.04
C LYS A 4 -17.33 12.85 -14.88
N PHE A 5 -16.04 12.87 -14.58
CA PHE A 5 -15.51 13.67 -13.50
C PHE A 5 -14.08 14.11 -13.78
N GLN A 6 -13.70 15.23 -13.18
CA GLN A 6 -12.31 15.63 -13.07
C GLN A 6 -11.91 15.48 -11.62
N HIS A 7 -10.71 14.99 -11.36
CA HIS A 7 -10.24 14.80 -10.00
C HIS A 7 -9.71 16.11 -9.41
N PRO A 8 -10.38 16.71 -8.42
CA PRO A 8 -9.75 17.77 -7.65
C PRO A 8 -8.69 17.15 -6.75
N TYR A 9 -7.42 17.59 -6.89
CA TYR A 9 -6.36 17.22 -5.97
C TYR A 9 -6.61 17.90 -4.61
N THR A 10 -7.25 17.19 -3.68
CA THR A 10 -7.61 17.70 -2.35
C THR A 10 -6.84 16.96 -1.25
N LYS A 11 -6.74 17.57 -0.06
CA LYS A 11 -6.22 16.88 1.14
C LYS A 11 -7.03 15.62 1.50
N SER A 12 -8.30 15.55 1.10
CA SER A 12 -9.14 14.36 1.30
C SER A 12 -8.69 13.20 0.42
N TYR A 13 -8.32 13.51 -0.84
CA TYR A 13 -7.76 12.55 -1.78
C TYR A 13 -6.44 11.94 -1.26
N GLU A 14 -5.51 12.77 -0.77
CA GLU A 14 -4.26 12.27 -0.20
C GLU A 14 -4.47 11.32 1.00
N LYS A 15 -5.40 11.68 1.89
CA LYS A 15 -5.77 10.83 3.03
C LYS A 15 -6.39 9.50 2.59
N MET A 16 -7.25 9.54 1.57
CA MET A 16 -7.84 8.35 0.98
C MET A 16 -6.78 7.42 0.39
N VAL A 17 -5.88 7.96 -0.45
CA VAL A 17 -4.78 7.19 -1.05
C VAL A 17 -3.89 6.59 0.02
N PHE A 18 -3.59 7.32 1.10
CA PHE A 18 -2.82 6.81 2.23
C PHE A 18 -3.50 5.63 2.95
N GLN A 19 -4.82 5.72 3.20
CA GLN A 19 -5.58 4.66 3.86
C GLN A 19 -5.69 3.41 2.97
N VAL A 20 -5.97 3.60 1.68
CA VAL A 20 -6.06 2.52 0.68
C VAL A 20 -4.70 1.86 0.49
N GLY A 21 -3.62 2.64 0.37
CA GLY A 21 -2.26 2.12 0.25
C GLY A 21 -1.85 1.31 1.48
N LYS A 22 -2.24 1.71 2.70
CA LYS A 22 -2.04 0.92 3.93
C LYS A 22 -2.82 -0.41 3.90
N LEU A 23 -4.05 -0.41 3.38
CA LEU A 23 -4.85 -1.64 3.24
C LEU A 23 -4.23 -2.62 2.24
N ILE A 24 -3.81 -2.12 1.07
CA ILE A 24 -3.10 -2.88 0.05
C ILE A 24 -1.79 -3.44 0.63
N TYR A 25 -0.98 -2.58 1.27
CA TYR A 25 0.29 -2.97 1.87
C TYR A 25 0.11 -4.07 2.93
N LYS A 26 -0.91 -3.97 3.80
CA LYS A 26 -1.20 -4.99 4.82
C LYS A 26 -1.56 -6.37 4.22
N LYS A 27 -2.11 -6.40 3.00
CA LYS A 27 -2.42 -7.63 2.28
C LYS A 27 -1.16 -8.24 1.65
N GLU A 28 -0.32 -7.41 1.05
CA GLU A 28 0.92 -7.80 0.36
C GLU A 28 2.09 -8.11 1.32
N THR A 29 2.06 -7.61 2.56
CA THR A 29 3.13 -7.83 3.55
C THR A 29 3.42 -9.30 3.82
N ARG A 30 2.49 -10.22 3.55
CA ARG A 30 2.73 -11.67 3.75
C ARG A 30 3.83 -12.21 2.82
N LEU A 31 3.96 -11.66 1.61
CA LEU A 31 5.02 -12.00 0.64
C LEU A 31 6.31 -11.20 0.92
N LEU A 32 6.20 -9.93 1.32
CA LEU A 32 7.36 -9.11 1.67
C LEU A 32 8.04 -9.55 2.97
N CYS A 33 7.32 -10.16 3.92
CA CYS A 33 7.90 -10.70 5.14
C CYS A 33 8.92 -11.81 4.84
N PHE A 34 8.72 -12.57 3.77
CA PHE A 34 9.70 -13.54 3.27
C PHE A 34 10.97 -12.87 2.72
N ALA A 35 10.83 -11.77 1.99
CA ALA A 35 11.96 -10.99 1.49
C ALA A 35 12.77 -10.36 2.63
N ASP A 36 12.08 -9.90 3.68
CA ASP A 36 12.71 -9.40 4.89
C ASP A 36 13.53 -10.51 5.58
N VAL A 37 12.96 -11.71 5.76
CA VAL A 37 13.73 -12.84 6.30
C VAL A 37 14.99 -13.10 5.47
N ILE A 38 14.93 -13.09 4.14
CA ILE A 38 16.10 -13.32 3.27
C ILE A 38 17.17 -12.23 3.43
N VAL A 39 16.76 -10.96 3.54
CA VAL A 39 17.68 -9.82 3.71
C VAL A 39 18.29 -9.82 5.12
N PHE A 40 17.53 -10.22 6.15
CA PHE A 40 17.95 -10.18 7.54
C PHE A 40 18.72 -11.42 8.00
N LEU A 41 18.55 -12.59 7.36
CA LEU A 41 19.23 -13.83 7.74
C LEU A 41 20.77 -13.74 7.74
N PRO A 42 21.45 -13.19 6.70
CA PRO A 42 22.91 -12.99 6.75
C PRO A 42 23.33 -11.98 7.82
N PHE A 43 22.46 -11.02 8.17
CA PHE A 43 22.74 -10.04 9.21
C PHE A 43 22.62 -10.65 10.63
N ILE A 44 21.61 -11.49 10.87
CA ILE A 44 21.47 -12.26 12.10
C ILE A 44 22.67 -13.18 12.30
N MET A 45 23.19 -13.79 11.23
CA MET A 45 24.43 -14.58 11.30
C MET A 45 25.64 -13.73 11.69
N ALA A 46 25.80 -12.53 11.12
CA ALA A 46 26.88 -11.61 11.49
C ALA A 46 26.77 -11.15 12.96
N LEU A 47 25.57 -10.86 13.45
CA LEU A 47 25.33 -10.52 14.85
C LEU A 47 25.61 -11.68 15.80
N ALA A 48 25.16 -12.89 15.45
CA ALA A 48 25.47 -14.08 16.25
C ALA A 48 26.98 -14.33 16.31
N PHE A 49 27.70 -14.16 15.18
CA PHE A 49 29.15 -14.27 15.14
C PHE A 49 29.84 -13.24 16.04
N VAL A 50 29.42 -11.97 15.98
CA VAL A 50 29.95 -10.90 16.83
C VAL A 50 29.62 -11.12 18.30
N ALA A 51 28.41 -11.59 18.64
CA ALA A 51 28.03 -11.88 20.01
C ALA A 51 28.82 -13.05 20.61
N LEU A 52 29.05 -14.12 19.83
CA LEU A 52 29.88 -15.25 20.24
C LEU A 52 31.33 -14.84 20.44
N THR A 53 31.89 -14.04 19.51
CA THR A 53 33.25 -13.51 19.67
C THR A 53 33.37 -12.54 20.85
N ILE A 54 32.37 -11.70 21.12
CA ILE A 54 32.38 -10.82 22.30
C ILE A 54 32.28 -11.64 23.59
N ALA A 55 31.44 -12.67 23.64
CA ALA A 55 31.29 -13.53 24.82
C ALA A 55 32.59 -14.31 25.13
N ASP A 56 33.26 -14.83 24.10
CA ASP A 56 34.55 -15.52 24.25
C ASP A 56 35.67 -14.57 24.69
N TRP A 57 35.63 -13.31 24.25
CA TRP A 57 36.70 -12.32 24.51
C TRP A 57 36.43 -11.42 25.72
N GLN A 58 35.25 -11.50 26.35
CA GLN A 58 34.89 -10.70 27.52
C GLN A 58 35.77 -11.03 28.74
N GLU A 59 36.20 -12.28 28.88
CA GLU A 59 37.13 -12.70 29.93
C GLU A 59 38.57 -12.21 29.67
N GLU A 60 39.01 -12.14 28.41
CA GLU A 60 40.37 -11.67 28.06
C GLU A 60 40.51 -10.14 28.04
N PHE A 61 39.46 -9.40 27.66
CA PHE A 61 39.53 -7.94 27.54
C PHE A 61 39.26 -7.18 28.84
N TYR A 62 38.68 -7.82 29.86
CA TYR A 62 38.35 -7.16 31.13
C TYR A 62 39.59 -6.59 31.84
N ASP A 63 40.74 -7.24 31.68
CA ASP A 63 42.01 -6.81 32.27
C ASP A 63 42.74 -5.74 31.45
N TRP A 64 42.44 -5.62 30.15
CA TRP A 64 43.17 -4.71 29.23
C TRP A 64 42.41 -3.42 28.90
N PHE A 65 41.09 -3.48 28.90
CA PHE A 65 40.23 -2.36 28.57
C PHE A 65 39.21 -2.23 29.69
N GLU A 66 39.45 -1.28 30.60
CA GLU A 66 38.57 -0.82 31.69
C GLU A 66 37.26 -0.16 31.15
N SER A 67 36.70 -0.74 30.10
CA SER A 67 36.09 0.01 29.02
C SER A 67 34.63 -0.34 28.85
N HIS A 68 33.81 0.68 29.01
CA HIS A 68 32.37 0.67 28.76
C HIS A 68 32.01 0.44 27.28
N VAL A 69 32.99 0.18 26.40
CA VAL A 69 32.80 0.02 24.95
C VAL A 69 31.93 -1.19 24.61
N MET A 70 32.08 -2.33 25.29
CA MET A 70 31.18 -3.49 25.09
C MET A 70 29.73 -3.17 25.47
N TRP A 71 29.54 -2.38 26.53
CA TRP A 71 28.23 -1.87 26.94
C TRP A 71 27.63 -0.97 25.84
N TRP A 72 28.41 -0.03 25.29
CA TRP A 72 27.97 0.82 24.18
C TRP A 72 27.69 0.05 22.89
N LEU A 73 28.43 -1.03 22.60
CA LEU A 73 28.17 -1.92 21.48
C LEU A 73 26.81 -2.62 21.62
N GLY A 74 26.50 -3.13 22.81
CA GLY A 74 25.18 -3.70 23.11
C GLY A 74 24.05 -2.68 22.92
N TRP A 75 24.21 -1.45 23.40
CA TRP A 75 23.26 -0.37 23.17
C TRP A 75 23.16 0.07 21.71
N GLY A 76 24.27 0.02 20.96
CA GLY A 76 24.28 0.25 19.52
C GLY A 76 23.43 -0.77 18.76
N LEU A 77 23.48 -2.03 19.18
CA LEU A 77 22.64 -3.11 18.61
C LEU A 77 21.16 -2.92 18.93
N VAL A 78 20.82 -2.54 20.17
CA VAL A 78 19.43 -2.23 20.57
C VAL A 78 18.90 -1.02 19.79
N GLY A 79 19.69 0.05 19.69
CA GLY A 79 19.33 1.23 18.91
C GLY A 79 19.13 0.91 17.44
N TYR A 80 19.96 0.03 16.87
CA TYR A 80 19.84 -0.39 15.48
C TYR A 80 18.62 -1.29 15.22
N ALA A 81 18.31 -2.22 16.13
CA ALA A 81 17.08 -3.01 16.05
C ALA A 81 15.83 -2.11 16.07
N PHE A 82 15.85 -1.07 16.89
CA PHE A 82 14.77 -0.07 16.93
C PHE A 82 14.65 0.72 15.62
N LEU A 83 15.77 1.09 14.99
CA LEU A 83 15.76 1.76 13.68
C LEU A 83 15.18 0.86 12.58
N ILE A 84 15.48 -0.45 12.61
CA ILE A 84 14.88 -1.43 11.69
C ILE A 84 13.38 -1.51 11.88
N GLU A 85 12.91 -1.58 13.13
CA GLU A 85 11.48 -1.64 13.43
C GLU A 85 10.76 -0.38 12.96
N ILE A 86 11.36 0.80 13.15
CA ILE A 86 10.86 2.08 12.60
C ILE A 86 10.80 2.02 11.07
N TYR A 87 11.85 1.54 10.41
CA TYR A 87 11.88 1.46 8.95
C TYR A 87 10.76 0.56 8.43
N ALA A 88 10.58 -0.63 9.01
CA ALA A 88 9.58 -1.61 8.59
C ALA A 88 8.15 -1.15 8.87
N THR A 89 7.91 -0.48 10.00
CA THR A 89 6.56 -0.10 10.45
C THR A 89 6.10 1.26 9.92
N LEU A 90 7.00 2.24 9.77
CA LEU A 90 6.63 3.62 9.45
C LEU A 90 7.11 4.07 8.08
N ILE A 91 8.39 3.82 7.74
CA ILE A 91 8.99 4.37 6.53
C ILE A 91 8.53 3.59 5.30
N ARG A 92 8.54 2.26 5.35
CA ARG A 92 8.22 1.39 4.21
C ARG A 92 6.79 1.54 3.69
N PRO A 93 5.74 1.55 4.53
CA PRO A 93 4.38 1.82 4.05
C PRO A 93 4.26 3.22 3.44
N SER A 94 4.97 4.20 3.99
CA SER A 94 4.97 5.57 3.48
C SER A 94 5.57 5.68 2.07
N ILE A 95 6.69 4.99 1.81
CA ILE A 95 7.30 4.93 0.47
C ILE A 95 6.35 4.28 -0.54
N TYR A 96 5.68 3.19 -0.16
CA TYR A 96 4.71 2.53 -1.04
C TYR A 96 3.51 3.43 -1.35
N ASN A 97 2.99 4.14 -0.34
CA ASN A 97 1.92 5.11 -0.50
C ASN A 97 2.33 6.29 -1.41
N LEU A 98 3.56 6.79 -1.28
CA LEU A 98 4.12 7.82 -2.16
C LEU A 98 4.21 7.35 -3.62
N LYS A 99 4.55 6.08 -3.84
CA LYS A 99 4.56 5.49 -5.18
C LYS A 99 3.17 5.44 -5.78
N ILE A 100 2.17 4.93 -5.04
CA ILE A 100 0.77 4.92 -5.49
C ILE A 100 0.30 6.34 -5.79
N LEU A 101 0.58 7.31 -4.92
CA LEU A 101 0.20 8.70 -5.13
C LEU A 101 0.85 9.28 -6.40
N ARG A 102 2.14 9.01 -6.63
CA ARG A 102 2.86 9.45 -7.83
C ARG A 102 2.28 8.84 -9.10
N ASP A 103 2.04 7.53 -9.10
CA ASP A 103 1.50 6.81 -10.25
C ASP A 103 0.09 7.31 -10.60
N ASN A 104 -0.71 7.67 -9.60
CA ASN A 104 -2.06 8.22 -9.80
C ASN A 104 -2.10 9.73 -10.08
N LYS A 105 -1.05 10.50 -9.73
CA LYS A 105 -1.02 11.96 -9.92
C LYS A 105 -1.20 12.36 -11.39
N ASN A 106 -0.57 11.61 -12.30
CA ASN A 106 -0.67 11.84 -13.74
C ASN A 106 -2.06 11.46 -14.31
N MET A 107 -2.82 10.61 -13.61
CA MET A 107 -4.17 10.22 -14.01
C MET A 107 -5.22 11.24 -13.58
N THR A 108 -4.98 11.96 -12.46
CA THR A 108 -5.92 12.93 -11.88
C THR A 108 -6.08 14.25 -12.65
N GLU A 109 -5.14 14.64 -13.51
CA GLU A 109 -5.20 15.93 -14.22
C GLU A 109 -6.15 15.94 -15.42
N SER A 110 -6.60 14.77 -15.88
CA SER A 110 -7.48 14.63 -17.05
C SER A 110 -8.92 14.30 -16.68
N THR A 111 -9.88 14.70 -17.52
CA THR A 111 -11.28 14.29 -17.39
C THR A 111 -11.37 12.77 -17.52
N THR A 112 -11.89 12.14 -16.48
CA THR A 112 -12.09 10.70 -16.39
C THR A 112 -13.56 10.39 -16.64
N GLU A 113 -13.83 9.39 -17.47
CA GLU A 113 -15.16 8.87 -17.75
C GLU A 113 -15.18 7.39 -17.40
N ILE A 114 -16.17 7.00 -16.59
CA ILE A 114 -16.41 5.62 -16.22
C ILE A 114 -17.81 5.21 -16.63
N GLU A 115 -17.94 4.00 -17.16
CA GLU A 115 -19.23 3.45 -17.54
C GLU A 115 -19.33 1.95 -17.23
N ILE A 116 -20.39 1.55 -16.54
CA ILE A 116 -20.72 0.13 -16.32
C ILE A 116 -21.32 -0.41 -17.63
N GLN A 117 -20.62 -1.34 -18.29
CA GLN A 117 -21.05 -2.02 -19.51
C GLN A 117 -21.26 -3.53 -19.27
N SER A 118 -21.86 -4.24 -20.24
CA SER A 118 -22.04 -5.69 -20.12
C SER A 118 -20.72 -6.47 -20.12
N GLN A 119 -19.71 -5.98 -20.86
CA GLN A 119 -18.41 -6.64 -21.02
C GLN A 119 -17.37 -6.25 -19.96
N GLY A 120 -17.66 -5.26 -19.10
CA GLY A 120 -16.74 -4.77 -18.08
C GLY A 120 -16.98 -3.31 -17.70
N LEU A 121 -16.14 -2.79 -16.82
CA LEU A 121 -16.07 -1.37 -16.47
C LEU A 121 -15.25 -0.63 -17.54
N PHE A 122 -15.93 0.17 -18.36
CA PHE A 122 -15.28 1.09 -19.28
C PHE A 122 -14.64 2.24 -18.49
N TYR A 123 -13.39 2.54 -18.83
CA TYR A 123 -12.58 3.57 -18.19
C TYR A 123 -11.84 4.36 -19.28
N LYS A 124 -12.07 5.66 -19.30
CA LYS A 124 -11.43 6.58 -20.23
C LYS A 124 -10.87 7.78 -19.49
N THR A 125 -9.62 8.12 -19.80
CA THR A 125 -8.91 9.31 -19.35
C THR A 125 -8.36 10.03 -20.58
N GLY A 126 -7.74 11.20 -20.39
CA GLY A 126 -7.08 11.90 -21.48
C GLY A 126 -5.92 11.11 -22.13
N MET A 127 -5.39 10.09 -21.43
CA MET A 127 -4.23 9.31 -21.86
C MET A 127 -4.56 7.86 -22.25
N PHE A 128 -5.68 7.32 -21.76
CA PHE A 128 -5.99 5.89 -21.89
C PHE A 128 -7.49 5.66 -22.06
N GLU A 129 -7.86 4.71 -22.91
CA GLU A 129 -9.22 4.24 -23.10
C GLU A 129 -9.22 2.72 -23.11
N GLY A 130 -10.04 2.09 -22.26
CA GLY A 130 -10.11 0.64 -22.16
C GLY A 130 -11.27 0.13 -21.33
N ILE A 131 -11.45 -1.19 -21.35
CA ILE A 131 -12.48 -1.89 -20.57
C ILE A 131 -11.76 -2.82 -19.59
N TYR A 132 -12.01 -2.62 -18.30
CA TYR A 132 -11.58 -3.53 -17.25
C TYR A 132 -12.65 -4.59 -17.00
N ARG A 133 -12.26 -5.86 -16.99
CA ARG A 133 -13.17 -6.94 -16.55
C ARG A 133 -13.53 -6.76 -15.07
N TYR A 134 -14.73 -7.15 -14.66
CA TYR A 134 -15.13 -6.99 -13.25
C TYR A 134 -14.32 -7.92 -12.34
N SER A 135 -13.86 -9.05 -12.85
CA SER A 135 -12.91 -9.93 -12.17
C SER A 135 -11.58 -9.26 -11.81
N PHE A 136 -11.21 -8.15 -12.46
CA PHE A 136 -10.03 -7.35 -12.13
C PHE A 136 -10.26 -6.38 -10.96
N ILE A 137 -11.51 -6.11 -10.60
CA ILE A 137 -11.87 -5.26 -9.47
C ILE A 137 -11.85 -6.09 -8.19
N SER A 138 -10.79 -5.92 -7.42
CA SER A 138 -10.57 -6.71 -6.20
C SER A 138 -11.43 -6.26 -5.02
N GLN A 139 -11.71 -4.96 -4.91
CA GLN A 139 -12.49 -4.40 -3.82
C GLN A 139 -13.06 -3.03 -4.20
N VAL A 140 -14.23 -2.71 -3.66
CA VAL A 140 -14.85 -1.39 -3.72
C VAL A 140 -15.01 -0.87 -2.29
N LEU A 141 -14.60 0.37 -2.05
CA LEU A 141 -14.58 1.02 -0.74
C LEU A 141 -15.23 2.40 -0.82
N ASP A 142 -16.04 2.75 0.17
CA ASP A 142 -16.57 4.11 0.34
C ASP A 142 -15.83 4.78 1.51
N MET A 143 -15.00 5.79 1.23
CA MET A 143 -14.26 6.51 2.26
C MET A 143 -13.83 7.91 1.84
N GLN A 144 -13.71 8.84 2.82
CA GLN A 144 -13.16 10.19 2.62
C GLN A 144 -13.85 11.02 1.51
N GLY A 145 -15.13 10.73 1.22
CA GLY A 145 -15.87 11.40 0.14
C GLY A 145 -15.60 10.84 -1.27
N TYR A 146 -15.00 9.66 -1.36
CA TYR A 146 -14.71 8.98 -2.61
C TYR A 146 -15.22 7.53 -2.59
N LEU A 147 -15.77 7.11 -3.72
CA LEU A 147 -15.97 5.70 -4.03
C LEU A 147 -14.71 5.18 -4.71
N VAL A 148 -13.97 4.31 -4.04
CA VAL A 148 -12.67 3.80 -4.48
C VAL A 148 -12.80 2.37 -4.98
N MET A 149 -12.39 2.12 -6.22
CA MET A 149 -12.28 0.80 -6.80
C MET A 149 -10.80 0.41 -6.86
N ILE A 150 -10.43 -0.71 -6.25
CA ILE A 150 -9.06 -1.24 -6.26
C ILE A 150 -8.96 -2.29 -7.36
N LEU A 151 -8.21 -1.97 -8.40
CA LEU A 151 -7.90 -2.84 -9.53
C LEU A 151 -6.65 -3.67 -9.23
N ASN A 152 -6.80 -5.00 -9.23
CA ASN A 152 -5.75 -5.99 -9.05
C ASN A 152 -4.72 -5.64 -7.94
N GLY A 153 -5.22 -5.10 -6.82
CA GLY A 153 -4.43 -4.77 -5.63
C GLY A 153 -3.43 -3.61 -5.76
N THR A 154 -3.30 -2.92 -6.91
CA THR A 154 -2.25 -1.89 -7.08
C THR A 154 -2.75 -0.59 -7.68
N HIS A 155 -3.72 -0.66 -8.58
CA HIS A 155 -4.28 0.50 -9.26
C HIS A 155 -5.58 0.90 -8.57
N LEU A 156 -5.84 2.20 -8.46
CA LEU A 156 -7.07 2.69 -7.83
C LEU A 156 -7.79 3.64 -8.78
N ILE A 157 -9.11 3.46 -8.88
CA ILE A 157 -10.00 4.43 -9.48
C ILE A 157 -10.82 5.02 -8.34
N ALA A 158 -10.58 6.29 -8.03
CA ALA A 158 -11.38 7.01 -7.05
C ALA A 158 -12.44 7.85 -7.78
N VAL A 159 -13.68 7.80 -7.33
CA VAL A 159 -14.77 8.60 -7.91
C VAL A 159 -15.26 9.54 -6.82
N PRO A 160 -15.07 10.86 -6.94
CA PRO A 160 -15.53 11.80 -5.92
C PRO A 160 -17.05 11.73 -5.81
N HIS A 161 -17.60 11.83 -4.59
CA HIS A 161 -19.05 11.82 -4.39
C HIS A 161 -19.76 12.96 -5.12
N THR A 162 -19.06 14.07 -5.36
CA THR A 162 -19.56 15.22 -6.14
C THR A 162 -19.77 14.90 -7.62
N ALA A 163 -19.24 13.78 -8.13
CA ALA A 163 -19.48 13.33 -9.50
C ALA A 163 -20.84 12.65 -9.68
N PHE A 164 -21.52 12.31 -8.59
CA PHE A 164 -22.84 11.69 -8.64
C PHE A 164 -23.92 12.76 -8.43
N ASP A 165 -25.00 12.66 -9.19
CA ASP A 165 -26.14 13.59 -9.09
C ASP A 165 -26.82 13.57 -7.71
N SER A 166 -26.82 12.40 -7.05
CA SER A 166 -27.37 12.23 -5.70
C SER A 166 -26.71 11.07 -4.95
N ASN A 167 -26.92 11.00 -3.63
CA ASN A 167 -26.49 9.85 -2.82
C ASN A 167 -27.16 8.55 -3.28
N GLU A 168 -28.39 8.61 -3.77
CA GLU A 168 -29.12 7.47 -4.33
C GLU A 168 -28.49 7.02 -5.66
N HIS A 169 -28.10 7.97 -6.51
CA HIS A 169 -27.38 7.69 -7.75
C HIS A 169 -26.04 6.99 -7.45
N ARG A 170 -25.31 7.45 -6.43
CA ARG A 170 -24.09 6.78 -5.97
C ARG A 170 -24.36 5.37 -5.46
N GLN A 171 -25.41 5.17 -4.67
CA GLN A 171 -25.75 3.85 -4.13
C GLN A 171 -26.16 2.88 -5.24
N ALA A 172 -26.97 3.33 -6.20
CA ALA A 172 -27.36 2.54 -7.36
C ALA A 172 -26.15 2.12 -8.21
N PHE A 173 -25.17 3.02 -8.39
CA PHE A 173 -23.91 2.70 -9.05
C PHE A 173 -23.13 1.62 -8.29
N TYR A 174 -23.00 1.76 -6.97
CA TYR A 174 -22.31 0.79 -6.12
C TYR A 174 -22.97 -0.59 -6.17
N ASP A 175 -24.29 -0.64 -5.99
CA ASP A 175 -25.05 -1.90 -5.99
C ASP A 175 -24.96 -2.60 -7.36
N GLN A 176 -25.03 -1.83 -8.44
CA GLN A 176 -24.87 -2.36 -9.80
C GLN A 176 -23.45 -2.92 -10.03
N LEU A 177 -22.43 -2.20 -9.59
CA LEU A 177 -21.03 -2.63 -9.73
C LEU A 177 -20.75 -3.91 -8.94
N VAL A 178 -21.17 -3.94 -7.67
CA VAL A 178 -20.99 -5.11 -6.79
C VAL A 178 -21.77 -6.32 -7.31
N GLY A 179 -22.98 -6.11 -7.83
CA GLY A 179 -23.76 -7.14 -8.51
C GLY A 179 -22.99 -7.76 -9.67
N LYS A 180 -22.41 -6.94 -10.55
CA LYS A 180 -21.62 -7.40 -11.69
C LYS A 180 -20.34 -8.14 -11.29
N ILE A 181 -19.63 -7.66 -10.28
CA ILE A 181 -18.43 -8.34 -9.75
C ILE A 181 -18.80 -9.73 -9.23
N ARG A 182 -19.93 -9.86 -8.53
CA ARG A 182 -20.42 -11.14 -8.01
C ARG A 182 -20.88 -12.08 -9.11
N ASP A 183 -21.56 -11.57 -10.13
CA ASP A 183 -22.04 -12.39 -11.24
C ASP A 183 -20.86 -12.96 -12.06
N GLU A 184 -19.80 -12.16 -12.26
CA GLU A 184 -18.59 -12.61 -12.97
C GLU A 184 -17.76 -13.59 -12.12
N SER A 185 -17.75 -13.46 -10.79
CA SER A 185 -17.05 -14.42 -9.92
C SER A 185 -17.75 -15.78 -9.79
N LEU A 186 -19.05 -15.86 -10.08
CA LEU A 186 -19.84 -17.09 -10.07
C LEU A 186 -19.84 -17.84 -11.41
N SER A 187 -19.40 -17.18 -12.48
CA SER A 187 -19.39 -17.73 -13.85
C SER A 187 -18.03 -18.21 -14.33
N GLY A 188 -16.97 -18.01 -13.53
CA GLY A 188 -15.62 -18.55 -13.74
C GLY A 188 -15.34 -19.74 -12.86
#